data_AF-A0A3D1X470-F1
#
_entry.id   AF-A0A3D1X470-F1
#
_cell.length_a   1.000
_cell.length_b   1.000
_cell.length_c   1.000
_cell.angle_alpha   90.00
_cell.angle_beta   90.00
_cell.angle_gamma   90.00
#
_symmetry.space_group_name_H-M   'P 1'
#
loop_
_entity.id
_entity.type
_entity.pdbx_description
1 polymer ?
#
loop_
_entity_poly.entity_id
_entity_poly.type
_entity_poly.pdbx_seq_one_letter_code
_entity_poly.pdbx_strand_id
1 'polypeptide(L)'
;MDRRQLLDRAAQSGEERVLLAHILDKCEQSRQRNIPAATDFLSPAEQRAAQELLHAAAIHEGYAFRGGYERAERKMLFFLPDWQEEADESESMTALRCTYRKEDTLTHRDFLGSLMAQGITREKLGDILVSDG
;
A
#
# COMPACT_ATOMS: atom_id res chain seq x y z
N MET A 1 -3.14 4.06 25.07
CA MET A 1 -1.75 4.50 24.78
C MET A 1 -1.83 5.82 24.05
N ASP A 2 -0.88 6.73 24.27
CA ASP A 2 -0.82 8.00 23.54
C ASP A 2 -0.33 7.75 22.10
N ARG A 3 -0.93 8.42 21.11
CA ARG A 3 -0.63 8.25 19.67
C ARG A 3 0.86 8.46 19.37
N ARG A 4 1.48 9.41 20.05
CA ARG A 4 2.91 9.69 19.91
C ARG A 4 3.77 8.50 20.35
N GLN A 5 3.42 7.87 21.47
CA GLN A 5 4.16 6.72 22.00
C GLN A 5 4.04 5.48 21.09
N LEU A 6 2.89 5.30 20.43
CA LEU A 6 2.69 4.23 19.45
C LEU A 6 3.62 4.40 18.24
N LEU A 7 3.66 5.61 17.67
CA LEU A 7 4.49 5.92 16.50
C LEU A 7 5.99 5.82 16.81
N ASP A 8 6.41 6.33 17.97
CA ASP A 8 7.83 6.31 18.37
C ASP A 8 8.32 4.88 18.68
N ARG A 9 7.41 3.93 18.98
CA ARG A 9 7.73 2.51 19.18
C ARG A 9 7.75 1.71 17.87
N ALA A 10 6.86 2.03 16.93
CA ALA A 10 6.70 1.27 15.69
C ALA A 10 7.64 1.73 14.56
N ALA A 11 8.02 3.02 14.55
CA ALA A 11 8.88 3.56 13.51
C ALA A 11 10.37 3.36 13.80
N GLN A 12 11.11 2.93 12.78
CA GLN A 12 12.56 2.75 12.76
C GLN A 12 13.27 3.94 12.11
N SER A 13 12.54 4.81 11.40
CA SER A 13 13.07 6.02 10.77
C SER A 13 12.06 7.18 10.82
N GLY A 14 12.55 8.40 10.54
CA GLY A 14 11.68 9.58 10.45
C GLY A 14 10.65 9.48 9.32
N GLU A 15 11.06 8.95 8.16
CA GLU A 15 10.15 8.73 7.01
C GLU A 15 9.07 7.70 7.34
N GLU A 16 9.46 6.59 7.95
CA GLU A 16 8.51 5.55 8.38
C GLU A 16 7.53 6.11 9.41
N ARG A 17 7.99 6.97 10.33
CA ARG A 17 7.10 7.64 11.29
C ARG A 17 6.03 8.49 10.61
N VAL A 18 6.38 9.20 9.53
CA VAL A 18 5.40 9.99 8.76
C VAL A 18 4.41 9.07 8.06
N LEU A 19 4.89 7.98 7.46
CA LEU A 19 4.03 6.97 6.84
C LEU A 19 3.04 6.38 7.84
N LEU A 20 3.53 5.89 8.99
CA LEU A 20 2.71 5.29 10.03
C LEU A 20 1.69 6.27 10.61
N ALA A 21 2.06 7.55 10.75
CA ALA A 21 1.12 8.59 11.15
C ALA A 21 -0.01 8.75 10.11
N HIS A 22 0.34 8.79 8.82
CA HIS A 22 -0.64 8.88 7.74
C HIS A 22 -1.58 7.67 7.71
N ILE A 23 -1.06 6.47 7.97
CA ILE A 23 -1.85 5.24 8.05
C ILE A 23 -2.89 5.33 9.19
N LEU A 24 -2.50 5.82 10.37
CA LEU A 24 -3.45 6.05 11.46
C LEU A 24 -4.52 7.09 11.09
N ASP A 25 -4.14 8.16 10.39
CA ASP A 25 -5.11 9.16 9.93
C ASP A 25 -6.14 8.56 8.97
N LYS A 26 -5.72 7.66 8.08
CA LYS A 26 -6.63 6.92 7.18
C LYS A 26 -7.57 6.00 7.96
N CYS A 27 -7.05 5.31 8.98
CA CYS A 27 -7.86 4.47 9.86
C CYS A 27 -8.93 5.30 10.59
N GLU A 28 -8.51 6.42 11.21
CA GLU A 28 -9.40 7.35 11.90
C GLU A 28 -10.42 7.97 10.94
N GLN A 29 -10.01 8.35 9.73
CA GLN A 29 -10.89 8.85 8.69
C GLN A 29 -12.00 7.85 8.35
N SER A 30 -11.62 6.59 8.12
CA SER A 30 -12.58 5.52 7.78
C SER A 30 -13.61 5.33 8.88
N ARG A 31 -13.15 5.27 10.14
CA ARG A 31 -14.00 5.07 11.32
C ARG A 31 -14.92 6.26 11.59
N GLN A 32 -14.40 7.48 11.55
CA GLN A 32 -15.16 8.69 11.89
C GLN A 32 -16.19 9.05 10.83
N ARG A 33 -15.85 8.86 9.54
CA ARG A 33 -16.72 9.23 8.42
C ARG A 33 -17.57 8.06 7.93
N ASN A 34 -17.28 6.83 8.40
CA ASN A 34 -17.93 5.61 7.96
C ASN A 34 -17.88 5.40 6.44
N ILE A 35 -16.73 5.73 5.83
CA ILE A 35 -16.44 5.57 4.41
C ILE A 35 -15.13 4.81 4.21
N PRO A 36 -14.92 4.12 3.09
CA PRO A 36 -13.68 3.39 2.84
C PRO A 36 -12.50 4.36 2.70
N ALA A 37 -11.32 3.93 3.17
CA ALA A 37 -10.08 4.67 2.99
C ALA A 37 -8.93 3.71 2.67
N ALA A 38 -8.01 4.13 1.80
CA ALA A 38 -6.85 3.33 1.45
C ALA A 38 -5.55 4.14 1.50
N THR A 39 -4.44 3.43 1.73
CA THR A 39 -3.07 3.94 1.54
C THR A 39 -2.66 3.78 0.08
N ASP A 40 -1.53 4.39 -0.29
CA ASP A 40 -0.77 3.99 -1.48
C ASP A 40 -0.14 2.59 -1.30
N PHE A 41 0.56 2.09 -2.32
CA PHE A 41 1.26 0.80 -2.24
C PHE A 41 2.40 0.83 -1.22
N LEU A 42 2.30 -0.07 -0.25
CA LEU A 42 3.30 -0.30 0.78
C LEU A 42 4.23 -1.44 0.34
N SER A 43 5.53 -1.29 0.59
CA SER A 43 6.51 -2.37 0.53
C SER A 43 6.25 -3.43 1.61
N PRO A 44 6.82 -4.64 1.49
CA PRO A 44 6.69 -5.67 2.52
C PRO A 44 7.19 -5.24 3.92
N ALA A 45 8.18 -4.33 3.97
CA ALA A 45 8.66 -3.78 5.24
C ALA A 45 7.63 -2.81 5.85
N GLU A 46 7.11 -1.89 5.05
CA GLU A 46 6.10 -0.91 5.47
C GLU A 46 4.78 -1.58 5.86
N GLN A 47 4.36 -2.65 5.16
CA GLN A 47 3.19 -3.46 5.53
C GLN A 47 3.34 -4.06 6.93
N ARG A 48 4.53 -4.58 7.25
CA ARG A 48 4.83 -5.15 8.56
C ARG A 48 4.77 -4.08 9.65
N ALA A 49 5.40 -2.94 9.43
CA ALA A 49 5.37 -1.81 10.36
C ALA A 49 3.94 -1.30 10.59
N ALA A 50 3.13 -1.20 9.52
CA ALA A 50 1.72 -0.84 9.60
C ALA A 50 0.92 -1.86 10.43
N GLN A 51 1.15 -3.16 10.23
CA GLN A 51 0.48 -4.20 10.99
C GLN A 51 0.86 -4.17 12.48
N GLU A 52 2.14 -3.98 12.79
CA GLU A 52 2.64 -3.83 14.17
C GLU A 52 2.02 -2.61 14.85
N LEU A 53 1.91 -1.49 14.13
CA LEU A 53 1.27 -0.27 14.62
C LEU A 53 -0.21 -0.50 14.93
N LEU A 54 -0.98 -1.08 14.00
CA LEU A 54 -2.40 -1.37 14.19
C LEU A 54 -2.62 -2.31 15.37
N HIS A 55 -1.79 -3.35 15.48
CA HIS A 55 -1.83 -4.28 16.61
C HIS A 55 -1.53 -3.56 17.94
N ALA A 56 -0.52 -2.70 17.99
CA ALA A 56 -0.19 -1.90 19.18
C ALA A 56 -1.31 -0.91 19.55
N ALA A 57 -2.08 -0.44 18.56
CA ALA A 57 -3.27 0.39 18.75
C ALA A 57 -4.55 -0.42 19.09
N ALA A 58 -4.44 -1.74 19.30
CA ALA A 58 -5.57 -2.66 19.53
C ALA A 58 -6.61 -2.65 18.39
N ILE A 59 -6.15 -2.50 17.15
CA ILE A 59 -6.95 -2.59 15.94
C ILE A 59 -6.64 -3.92 15.27
N HIS A 60 -7.61 -4.83 15.27
CA HIS A 60 -7.44 -6.21 14.82
C HIS A 60 -8.32 -6.56 13.62
N GLU A 61 -9.29 -5.71 13.29
CA GLU A 61 -10.29 -5.91 12.24
C GLU A 61 -10.61 -4.57 11.57
N GLY A 62 -11.45 -4.62 10.52
CA GLY A 62 -11.82 -3.43 9.76
C GLY A 62 -10.70 -2.91 8.85
N TYR A 63 -9.76 -3.78 8.46
CA TYR A 63 -8.75 -3.46 7.46
C TYR A 63 -8.34 -4.69 6.65
N ALA A 64 -7.81 -4.47 5.44
CA ALA A 64 -7.37 -5.53 4.55
C ALA A 64 -6.17 -5.08 3.71
N PHE A 65 -5.20 -5.97 3.50
CA PHE A 65 -4.13 -5.77 2.53
C PHE A 65 -4.52 -6.34 1.18
N ARG A 66 -4.30 -5.57 0.12
CA ARG A 66 -4.69 -5.89 -1.26
C ARG A 66 -3.65 -5.38 -2.25
N GLY A 67 -3.35 -6.15 -3.28
CA GLY A 67 -2.33 -5.81 -4.28
C GLY A 67 -2.73 -6.20 -5.71
N GLY A 68 -4.01 -6.47 -5.95
CA GLY A 68 -4.56 -6.82 -7.27
C GLY A 68 -4.42 -8.30 -7.64
N TYR A 69 -3.65 -9.09 -6.89
CA TYR A 69 -3.58 -10.54 -7.03
C TYR A 69 -3.06 -11.22 -5.75
N GLU A 70 -3.27 -12.52 -5.63
CA GLU A 70 -3.02 -13.30 -4.40
C GLU A 70 -1.59 -13.18 -3.86
N ARG A 71 -0.60 -13.19 -4.77
CA ARG A 71 0.84 -13.21 -4.43
C ARG A 71 1.52 -11.85 -4.57
N ALA A 72 0.76 -10.76 -4.57
CA ALA A 72 1.35 -9.43 -4.62
C ALA A 72 2.28 -9.20 -3.43
N GLU A 73 3.51 -8.74 -3.69
CA GLU A 73 4.47 -8.31 -2.68
C GLU A 73 4.14 -6.91 -2.20
N ARG A 74 3.86 -5.97 -3.13
CA ARG A 74 3.41 -4.61 -2.80
C ARG A 74 1.89 -4.58 -2.67
N LYS A 75 1.40 -4.09 -1.54
CA LYS A 75 -0.03 -4.05 -1.22
C LYS A 75 -0.42 -2.68 -0.67
N MET A 76 -1.61 -2.23 -1.04
CA MET A 76 -2.32 -1.14 -0.38
C MET A 76 -3.01 -1.68 0.88
N LEU A 77 -3.09 -0.85 1.91
CA LEU A 77 -3.85 -1.12 3.12
C LEU A 77 -5.19 -0.38 3.05
N PHE A 78 -6.27 -1.14 3.02
CA PHE A 78 -7.64 -0.66 3.04
C PHE A 78 -8.18 -0.66 4.45
N PHE A 79 -8.89 0.39 4.83
CA PHE A 79 -9.70 0.49 6.03
C PHE A 79 -11.16 0.43 5.63
N LEU A 80 -11.91 -0.43 6.30
CA LEU A 80 -13.28 -0.78 5.96
C LEU A 80 -14.23 -0.14 7.00
N PRO A 81 -15.28 0.54 6.54
CA PRO A 81 -16.37 0.94 7.42
C PRO A 81 -17.20 -0.26 7.88
N ASP A 82 -18.02 -0.07 8.91
CA ASP A 82 -18.76 -1.17 9.56
C ASP A 82 -19.76 -1.90 8.63
N TRP A 83 -20.14 -1.26 7.51
CA TRP A 83 -21.05 -1.83 6.51
C TRP A 83 -20.35 -2.60 5.39
N GLN A 84 -19.02 -2.60 5.33
CA GLN A 84 -18.25 -3.22 4.26
C GLN A 84 -17.43 -4.40 4.80
N GLU A 85 -17.74 -5.61 4.34
CA GLU A 85 -17.04 -6.82 4.75
C GLU A 85 -15.74 -7.04 3.96
N GLU A 86 -15.72 -6.67 2.68
CA GLU A 86 -14.59 -6.88 1.78
C GLU A 86 -14.10 -5.58 1.14
N ALA A 87 -12.78 -5.43 1.04
CA ALA A 87 -12.17 -4.31 0.34
C ALA A 87 -12.48 -4.35 -1.17
N ASP A 88 -13.01 -3.24 -1.69
CA ASP A 88 -13.17 -3.04 -3.13
C ASP A 88 -11.89 -2.43 -3.71
N GLU A 89 -11.17 -3.23 -4.50
CA GLU A 89 -9.92 -2.82 -5.15
C GLU A 89 -10.15 -1.99 -6.42
N SER A 90 -11.36 -2.05 -7.00
CA SER A 90 -11.63 -1.60 -8.38
C SER A 90 -11.48 -0.10 -8.59
N GLU A 91 -11.77 0.70 -7.56
CA GLU A 91 -11.59 2.16 -7.60
C GLU A 91 -10.17 2.62 -7.21
N SER A 92 -9.38 1.74 -6.60
CA SER A 92 -8.09 2.09 -5.98
C SER A 92 -6.89 1.61 -6.79
N MET A 93 -7.03 0.51 -7.52
CA MET A 93 -5.94 -0.03 -8.34
C MET A 93 -6.46 -0.68 -9.63
N THR A 94 -5.62 -0.67 -10.65
CA THR A 94 -5.91 -1.33 -11.93
C THR A 94 -4.64 -1.98 -12.49
N ALA A 95 -4.82 -3.10 -13.17
CA ALA A 95 -3.72 -3.78 -13.84
C ALA A 95 -3.55 -3.23 -15.26
N LEU A 96 -2.36 -2.70 -15.55
CA LEU A 96 -1.99 -2.28 -16.89
C LEU A 96 -1.17 -3.38 -17.56
N ARG A 97 -1.57 -3.74 -18.78
CA ARG A 97 -0.83 -4.67 -19.62
C ARG A 97 -0.24 -3.91 -20.82
N CYS A 98 1.07 -4.02 -20.98
CA CYS A 98 1.80 -3.44 -22.10
C CYS A 98 2.56 -4.55 -22.82
N THR A 99 2.78 -4.36 -24.12
CA THR A 99 3.65 -5.23 -24.94
C THR A 99 4.83 -4.43 -25.45
N TYR A 100 5.91 -5.12 -25.76
CA TYR A 100 7.12 -4.54 -26.34
C TYR A 100 7.69 -5.50 -27.38
N ARG A 101 8.70 -5.07 -28.13
CA ARG A 101 9.25 -5.91 -29.19
C ARG A 101 9.93 -7.12 -28.57
N LYS A 102 9.69 -8.30 -29.15
CA LYS A 102 10.31 -9.56 -28.70
C LYS A 102 11.82 -9.56 -28.82
N GLU A 103 12.38 -8.71 -29.67
CA GLU A 103 13.82 -8.52 -29.82
C GLU A 103 14.44 -7.74 -28.65
N ASP A 104 13.63 -6.96 -27.91
CA ASP A 104 14.10 -6.18 -26.77
C ASP A 104 14.15 -7.05 -25.50
N THR A 105 15.24 -6.99 -24.75
CA THR A 105 15.37 -7.66 -23.44
C THR A 105 15.17 -6.64 -22.33
N LEU A 106 13.91 -6.23 -22.12
CA LEU A 106 13.56 -5.29 -21.05
C LEU A 106 13.42 -6.02 -19.71
N THR A 107 13.97 -5.44 -18.67
CA THR A 107 13.90 -5.93 -17.29
C THR A 107 12.93 -5.10 -16.47
N HIS A 108 12.58 -5.59 -15.27
CA HIS A 108 11.83 -4.81 -14.29
C HIS A 108 12.45 -3.42 -14.05
N ARG A 109 13.78 -3.30 -14.06
CA ARG A 109 14.47 -2.02 -13.80
C ARG A 109 14.20 -1.00 -14.90
N ASP A 110 14.08 -1.44 -16.15
CA ASP A 110 13.88 -0.55 -17.30
C ASP A 110 12.48 0.08 -17.27
N PHE A 111 11.46 -0.74 -16.96
CA PHE A 111 10.09 -0.24 -16.77
C PHE A 111 9.99 0.69 -15.58
N LEU A 112 10.52 0.28 -14.42
CA LEU A 112 10.49 1.10 -13.22
C LEU A 112 11.20 2.44 -13.44
N GLY A 113 12.40 2.42 -14.01
CA GLY A 113 13.18 3.63 -14.29
C GLY A 113 12.45 4.58 -15.23
N SER A 114 11.81 4.03 -16.27
CA SER A 114 11.03 4.82 -17.22
C SER A 114 9.79 5.45 -16.58
N LEU A 115 9.04 4.70 -15.76
CA LEU A 115 7.88 5.22 -15.03
C LEU A 115 8.29 6.33 -14.05
N MET A 116 9.38 6.12 -13.30
CA MET A 116 9.92 7.12 -12.37
C MET A 116 10.41 8.38 -13.10
N ALA A 117 11.02 8.25 -14.28
CA ALA A 117 11.44 9.38 -15.10
C ALA A 117 10.25 10.23 -15.60
N GLN A 118 9.04 9.65 -15.68
CA GLN A 118 7.80 10.37 -15.96
C GLN A 118 7.16 11.00 -14.70
N GLY A 119 7.82 10.91 -13.55
CA GLY A 119 7.32 11.46 -12.29
C GLY A 119 6.36 10.55 -11.53
N ILE A 120 6.20 9.28 -11.95
CA ILE A 120 5.40 8.31 -11.20
C ILE A 120 6.23 7.81 -10.02
N THR A 121 5.73 8.03 -8.81
CA THR A 121 6.42 7.62 -7.59
C THR A 121 6.20 6.15 -7.27
N ARG A 122 7.10 5.55 -6.49
CA ARG A 122 7.14 4.10 -6.27
C ARG A 122 5.94 3.59 -5.47
N GLU A 123 5.39 4.42 -4.60
CA GLU A 123 4.17 4.16 -3.82
C GLU A 123 2.91 4.14 -4.69
N LYS A 124 2.93 4.72 -5.90
CA LYS A 124 1.81 4.59 -6.86
C LYS A 124 1.85 3.29 -7.67
N LEU A 125 2.93 2.52 -7.54
CA LEU A 125 3.17 1.31 -8.30
C LEU A 125 3.09 0.07 -7.41
N GLY A 126 2.24 -0.87 -7.82
CA GLY A 126 2.25 -2.24 -7.35
C GLY A 126 3.41 -3.04 -7.97
N ASP A 127 3.24 -4.34 -8.08
CA ASP A 127 4.27 -5.21 -8.65
C ASP A 127 4.35 -5.06 -10.18
N ILE A 128 5.58 -5.02 -10.70
CA ILE A 128 5.84 -5.02 -12.14
C ILE A 128 6.19 -6.45 -12.55
N LEU A 129 5.24 -7.10 -13.21
CA LEU A 129 5.40 -8.46 -13.71
C LEU A 129 5.92 -8.41 -15.15
N VAL A 130 7.15 -8.89 -15.36
CA VAL A 130 7.79 -8.93 -16.68
C VAL A 130 7.80 -10.35 -17.22
N SER A 131 7.33 -10.50 -18.46
CA SER A 131 7.36 -11.73 -19.25
C SER A 131 7.84 -11.40 -20.66
N ASP A 132 7.97 -12.40 -21.52
CA ASP A 132 8.28 -12.18 -22.94
C ASP A 132 7.27 -11.21 -23.60
N GLY A 133 7.78 -10.39 -24.53
CA GLY A 133 7.09 -9.25 -25.16
C GLY A 133 5.91 -9.58 -26.07
#